data_AF-A0A1S3DKW8-F1
#
_entry.id   AF-A0A1S3DKW8-F1
#
_cell.length_a   1.000
_cell.length_b   1.000
_cell.length_c   1.000
_cell.angle_alpha   90.00
_cell.angle_beta   90.00
_cell.angle_gamma   90.00
#
_symmetry.space_group_name_H-M   'P 1'
#
loop_
_entity.id
_entity.type
_entity.pdbx_description
1 polymer ?
#
loop_
_entity_poly.entity_id
_entity_poly.type
_entity_poly.pdbx_seq_one_letter_code
_entity_poly.pdbx_strand_id
1 'polypeptide(L)' 'MELSNIYYDRDSYVETASGNKVSRKSLVAGAQNIVLTGKVIIQCDAVLRGDLANIRTGRYCIISKGVVIRPPFKKFAKG' A
#
# COMPACT_ATOMS: atom_id res chain seq x y z
N MET A 1 -10.23 12.59 -21.23
CA MET A 1 -10.96 11.91 -20.14
C MET A 1 -10.50 12.51 -18.84
N GLU A 2 -11.32 13.34 -18.21
CA GLU A 2 -11.01 13.90 -16.89
C GLU A 2 -11.23 12.80 -15.85
N LEU A 3 -10.20 12.51 -15.06
CA LEU A 3 -10.27 11.53 -13.99
C LEU A 3 -11.22 12.06 -12.90
N SER A 4 -12.27 11.29 -12.61
CA SER A 4 -13.21 11.63 -11.53
C SER A 4 -12.47 11.71 -10.19
N ASN A 5 -12.65 12.82 -9.47
CA ASN A 5 -12.09 12.99 -8.14
C ASN A 5 -12.68 11.96 -7.17
N ILE A 6 -11.83 11.05 -6.68
CA ILE A 6 -12.22 10.08 -5.66
C ILE A 6 -11.97 10.72 -4.31
N TYR A 7 -13.05 11.09 -3.63
CA TYR A 7 -12.99 11.65 -2.27
C TYR A 7 -12.79 10.51 -1.28
N TYR A 8 -11.79 10.65 -0.42
CA TYR A 8 -11.55 9.77 0.72
C TYR A 8 -11.84 10.54 2.00
N ASP A 9 -12.46 9.85 2.94
CA ASP A 9 -12.70 10.39 4.27
C ASP A 9 -11.38 10.48 5.03
N ARG A 10 -11.12 11.64 5.66
CA ARG A 10 -9.82 11.88 6.30
C ARG A 10 -9.68 11.13 7.63
N ASP A 11 -10.79 10.84 8.31
CA ASP A 11 -10.77 10.08 9.59
C ASP A 11 -10.45 8.60 9.37
N SER A 12 -10.90 8.07 8.24
CA SER A 12 -10.68 6.68 7.84
C SER A 12 -9.24 6.39 7.39
N TYR A 13 -8.38 7.41 7.25
CA TYR A 13 -7.01 7.29 6.75
C TYR A 13 -6.00 7.85 7.74
N VAL A 14 -4.85 7.19 7.80
CA VAL A 14 -3.68 7.62 8.56
C VAL A 14 -2.70 8.24 7.58
N GLU A 15 -2.34 9.50 7.82
CA GLU A 15 -1.23 10.15 7.12
C GLU A 15 0.08 9.91 7.87
N THR A 16 1.10 9.47 7.12
CA THR A 16 2.46 9.30 7.63
C THR A 16 3.34 10.48 7.23
N ALA A 17 4.46 10.69 7.93
CA ALA A 17 5.38 11.81 7.69
C ALA A 17 5.91 11.92 6.24
N SER A 18 5.97 10.80 5.51
CA SER A 18 6.35 10.73 4.10
C SER A 18 5.18 10.99 3.12
N GLY A 19 4.03 11.44 3.63
CA GLY A 19 2.84 11.78 2.85
C GLY A 19 2.07 10.57 2.33
N ASN A 20 2.27 9.37 2.91
CA ASN A 20 1.43 8.22 2.55
C ASN A 20 0.13 8.25 3.33
N LYS A 21 -0.96 7.92 2.65
CA LYS A 21 -2.31 7.80 3.18
C LYS A 21 -2.67 6.33 3.24
N VAL A 22 -2.79 5.80 4.45
CA VAL A 22 -3.09 4.39 4.69
C VAL A 22 -4.46 4.27 5.33
N SER A 23 -5.40 3.57 4.70
CA SER A 23 -6.70 3.33 5.33
C SER A 23 -6.55 2.53 6.62
N ARG A 24 -7.26 2.92 7.69
CA ARG A 24 -7.34 2.17 8.95
C ARG A 24 -7.97 0.78 8.77
N LYS A 25 -8.77 0.59 7.72
CA LYS A 25 -9.41 -0.68 7.37
C LYS A 25 -8.56 -1.56 6.45
N SER A 26 -7.37 -1.09 6.05
CA SER A 26 -6.44 -1.89 5.25
C SER A 26 -5.70 -2.88 6.16
N LEU A 27 -5.39 -4.06 5.61
CA LEU A 27 -4.73 -5.12 6.33
C LEU A 27 -3.26 -5.18 5.90
N VAL A 28 -2.39 -4.67 6.76
CA VAL A 28 -0.95 -4.56 6.49
C VAL A 28 -0.22 -5.55 7.37
N ALA A 29 0.17 -6.70 6.81
CA ALA A 29 0.97 -7.70 7.49
C ALA A 29 2.46 -7.45 7.23
N GLY A 30 3.32 -7.59 8.24
CA GLY A 30 4.77 -7.44 8.06
C GLY A 30 5.21 -6.02 7.69
N ALA A 31 4.75 -5.01 8.41
CA ALA A 31 5.07 -3.59 8.16
C ALA A 31 6.58 -3.30 8.05
N GLN A 32 7.43 -4.07 8.73
CA GLN A 32 8.90 -3.96 8.67
C GLN A 32 9.47 -4.25 7.26
N ASN A 33 8.77 -5.09 6.50
CA ASN A 33 9.15 -5.50 5.14
C ASN A 33 8.48 -4.66 4.06
N ILE A 34 7.60 -3.72 4.43
CA ILE A 34 6.86 -2.88 3.51
C ILE A 34 7.52 -1.51 3.46
N VAL A 35 7.97 -1.14 2.26
CA VAL A 35 8.61 0.16 2.02
C VAL A 35 7.71 1.00 1.12
N LEU A 36 7.20 2.08 1.69
CA LEU A 36 6.42 3.10 1.01
C LEU A 36 7.34 4.25 0.62
N THR A 37 7.46 4.56 -0.68
CA THR A 37 8.44 5.56 -1.17
C THR A 37 7.86 6.98 -1.21
N GLY A 38 6.77 7.25 -0.49
CA GLY A 38 6.14 8.57 -0.34
C GLY A 38 4.97 8.81 -1.30
N LYS A 39 3.95 9.56 -0.83
CA LYS A 39 2.69 9.84 -1.54
C LYS A 39 1.95 8.58 -2.03
N VAL A 40 2.02 7.50 -1.27
CA VAL A 40 1.26 6.27 -1.54
C VAL A 40 -0.14 6.35 -0.93
N ILE A 41 -1.18 5.94 -1.67
CA ILE A 41 -2.56 5.90 -1.20
C ILE A 41 -3.00 4.43 -1.14
N ILE A 42 -3.36 3.95 0.05
CA ILE A 42 -3.88 2.61 0.28
C ILE A 42 -5.35 2.72 0.66
N GLN A 43 -6.24 2.27 -0.22
CA GLN A 43 -7.68 2.28 0.03
C GLN A 43 -8.12 1.21 1.05
N CYS A 44 -9.39 1.28 1.45
CA CYS A 44 -10.02 0.31 2.35
C CYS A 44 -9.94 -1.11 1.80
N ASP A 45 -9.93 -2.12 2.68
CA ASP A 45 -9.93 -3.54 2.33
C ASP A 45 -8.71 -3.99 1.47
N ALA A 46 -7.73 -3.12 1.25
CA ALA A 46 -6.48 -3.50 0.62
C ALA A 46 -5.66 -4.35 1.59
N VAL A 47 -5.10 -5.44 1.08
CA VAL A 47 -4.31 -6.39 1.86
C VAL A 47 -2.87 -6.40 1.34
N LEU A 48 -1.94 -5.95 2.17
CA LEU A 48 -0.50 -6.01 1.90
C LEU A 48 0.13 -7.11 2.74
N ARG A 49 0.55 -8.20 2.11
CA ARG A 49 1.20 -9.32 2.80
C ARG A 49 2.72 -9.18 2.82
N GLY A 50 3.27 -8.30 3.65
CA GLY A 50 4.73 -8.19 3.83
C GLY A 50 5.35 -9.28 4.72
N ASP A 51 4.57 -10.22 5.24
CA ASP A 51 5.02 -11.33 6.08
C ASP A 51 5.95 -12.31 5.34
N LEU A 52 5.71 -12.55 4.05
CA LEU A 52 6.46 -13.55 3.27
C LEU A 52 7.69 -12.97 2.55
N ALA A 53 7.63 -11.73 2.07
CA ALA A 53 8.77 -11.06 1.43
C ALA A 53 8.65 -9.54 1.48
N ASN A 54 9.74 -8.84 1.14
CA ASN A 54 9.74 -7.39 1.05
C ASN A 54 8.84 -6.88 -0.09
N ILE A 55 7.92 -5.99 0.26
CA ILE A 55 7.08 -5.27 -0.69
C ILE A 55 7.65 -3.85 -0.79
N ARG A 56 8.00 -3.42 -2.00
CA ARG A 56 8.37 -2.04 -2.30
C ARG A 56 7.31 -1.43 -3.21
N THR A 57 6.71 -0.36 -2.74
CA THR A 57 5.83 0.51 -3.56
C THR A 57 6.59 1.73 -4.02
N GLY A 58 6.39 2.11 -5.28
CA GLY A 58 6.95 3.34 -5.84
C GLY A 58 6.31 4.61 -5.29
N ARG A 59 6.77 5.77 -5.78
CA ARG A 59 6.15 7.07 -5.52
C ARG A 59 4.82 7.19 -6.25
N TYR A 60 3.87 7.94 -5.68
CA TYR A 60 2.56 8.20 -6.31
C TYR A 60 1.77 6.92 -6.63
N CYS A 61 1.97 5.87 -5.85
CA CYS A 61 1.27 4.60 -6.05
C CYS A 61 -0.12 4.65 -5.41
N ILE A 62 -1.15 4.20 -6.14
CA ILE A 62 -2.53 4.14 -5.66
C ILE A 62 -2.95 2.68 -5.65
N ILE A 63 -3.24 2.17 -4.45
CA ILE A 63 -3.75 0.82 -4.25
C ILE A 63 -5.26 0.93 -4.06
N SER A 64 -5.99 0.35 -5.00
CA SER A 64 -7.46 0.39 -5.00
C SER A 64 -8.08 -0.49 -3.92
N LYS A 65 -9.36 -0.25 -3.63
CA LYS A 65 -10.14 -0.97 -2.62
C LYS A 65 -10.19 -2.47 -2.94
N GLY A 66 -9.93 -3.31 -1.94
CA GLY A 66 -9.98 -4.78 -2.09
C GLY A 66 -8.79 -5.40 -2.84
N VAL A 67 -7.74 -4.63 -3.16
CA VAL A 67 -6.53 -5.17 -3.80
C VAL A 67 -5.72 -6.00 -2.81
N VAL A 68 -5.34 -7.21 -3.23
CA VAL A 68 -4.47 -8.10 -2.44
C VAL A 68 -3.09 -8.17 -3.08
N ILE A 69 -2.09 -7.59 -2.40
CA ILE A 69 -0.68 -7.72 -2.77
C ILE A 69 -0.07 -8.88 -2.01
N ARG A 70 0.09 -10.00 -2.71
CA ARG A 70 0.84 -11.17 -2.27
C ARG A 70 2.27 -11.11 -2.85
N PRO A 71 3.33 -11.12 -2.01
CA PRO A 71 4.68 -11.21 -2.53
C PRO A 71 4.94 -12.58 -3.17
N PRO A 72 5.88 -12.65 -4.12
CA PRO A 72 6.30 -13.92 -4.71
C PRO A 72 7.01 -14.79 -3.67
N PHE A 73 6.69 -16.08 -3.65
CA PHE A 73 7.33 -17.08 -2.78
C PHE A 73 8.79 -17.35 -3.19
N LYS A 74 9.14 -17.09 -4.45
CA LYS A 74 10.48 -17.32 -4.99
C LYS A 74 11.25 -16.01 -5.01
N LYS A 75 12.10 -15.80 -4.02
CA LYS A 75 13.17 -14.81 -4.11
C LYS A 75 14.10 -15.32 -5.21
N PHE A 76 14.11 -14.66 -6.37
CA PHE A 76 15.23 -14.81 -7.29
C PHE A 76 16.46 -14.29 -6.55
N ALA A 77 17.21 -15.21 -5.92
CA ALA A 77 18.59 -14.95 -5.56
C ALA A 77 19.25 -14.52 -6.87
N LYS A 78 19.70 -13.27 -6.91
CA LYS A 78 20.54 -12.79 -8.01
C LYS A 78 21.66 -13.82 -8.19
N GLY A 79 21.78 -14.35 -9.40
CA GLY A 79 23.02 -14.99 -9.85
C GLY A 79 24.18 -14.01 -9.82
#